data_AF-A0A958S303-F1
#
_entry.id   AF-A0A958S303-F1
#
_cell.length_a   1.000
_cell.length_b   1.000
_cell.length_c   1.000
_cell.angle_alpha   90.00
_cell.angle_beta   90.00
_cell.angle_gamma   90.00
#
_symmetry.space_group_name_H-M   'P 1'
#
loop_
_entity.id
_entity.type
_entity.pdbx_description
1 polymer ?
#
loop_
_entity_poly.entity_id
_entity_poly.type
_entity_poly.pdbx_seq_one_letter_code
_entity_poly.pdbx_strand_id
1 'polypeptide(L)'
;VNGESQVVGEGYFTSGDKQKSWKRLSVNITYFSDAEPEEMTFILLSSSNSTLFEKSVSNPKIGSTLLVDDIRLVFPNTSPNLSLLNTVK
;
A
#
# COMPACT_ATOMS: atom_id res chain seq x y z
N VAL A 1 21.79 16.67 7.94
CA VAL A 1 21.08 17.24 6.77
C VAL A 1 21.49 16.34 5.62
N ASN A 2 20.82 15.22 5.29
CA ASN A 2 19.39 14.99 5.12
C ASN A 2 19.02 13.55 5.54
N GLY A 3 18.04 13.42 6.43
CA GLY A 3 17.40 12.15 6.81
C GLY A 3 16.07 12.00 6.10
N GLU A 4 16.05 12.21 4.79
CA GLU A 4 14.85 11.98 3.99
C GLU A 4 14.78 10.48 3.69
N SER A 5 13.75 9.80 4.20
CA SER A 5 13.44 8.44 3.82
C SER A 5 13.28 8.38 2.30
N GLN A 6 14.17 7.66 1.63
CA GLN A 6 14.13 7.47 0.20
C GLN A 6 13.10 6.39 -0.14
N VAL A 7 12.15 6.70 -1.01
CA VAL A 7 11.24 5.69 -1.57
C VAL A 7 12.01 4.87 -2.60
N VAL A 8 12.24 3.59 -2.29
CA VAL A 8 12.98 2.66 -3.17
C VAL A 8 12.07 1.88 -4.12
N GLY A 9 10.77 1.83 -3.81
CA GLY A 9 9.76 1.27 -4.70
C GLY A 9 8.35 1.58 -4.22
N GLU A 10 7.40 1.56 -5.15
CA GLU A 10 5.99 1.82 -4.85
C GLU A 10 5.06 0.91 -5.67
N GLY A 11 3.89 0.65 -5.11
CA GLY A 11 2.77 0.05 -5.83
C GLY A 11 1.49 0.73 -5.39
N TYR A 12 0.63 1.08 -6.35
CA TYR A 12 -0.64 1.72 -6.04
C TYR A 12 -1.78 1.18 -6.90
N PHE A 13 -2.99 1.28 -6.37
CA PHE A 13 -4.23 0.98 -7.08
C PHE A 13 -5.30 1.97 -6.67
N THR A 14 -6.07 2.46 -7.64
CA THR A 14 -7.25 3.29 -7.40
C THR A 14 -8.35 2.90 -8.38
N SER A 15 -9.60 3.02 -7.94
CA SER A 15 -10.77 2.81 -8.79
C SER A 15 -11.90 3.73 -8.32
N GLY A 16 -12.65 4.26 -9.28
CA GLY A 16 -13.89 5.00 -9.02
C GLY A 16 -15.14 4.11 -8.98
N ASP A 17 -14.98 2.80 -9.21
CA ASP A 17 -16.09 1.89 -9.37
C ASP A 17 -16.67 1.44 -8.03
N LYS A 18 -18.00 1.36 -7.96
CA LYS A 18 -18.68 0.78 -6.79
C LYS A 18 -18.62 -0.74 -6.88
N GLN A 19 -17.98 -1.34 -5.90
CA GLN A 19 -17.85 -2.78 -5.74
C GLN A 19 -19.00 -3.31 -4.85
N LYS A 20 -19.77 -4.31 -5.31
CA LYS A 20 -20.84 -4.95 -4.52
C LYS A 20 -20.48 -6.35 -3.98
N SER A 21 -19.36 -6.92 -4.44
CA SER A 21 -18.88 -8.24 -4.06
C SER A 21 -17.37 -8.21 -3.88
N TRP A 22 -16.82 -9.10 -3.04
CA TRP A 22 -15.38 -9.23 -2.84
C TRP A 22 -14.66 -9.51 -4.17
N LYS A 23 -13.59 -8.76 -4.42
CA LYS A 23 -12.72 -8.94 -5.58
C LYS A 23 -11.29 -9.03 -5.11
N ARG A 24 -10.59 -10.04 -5.60
CA ARG A 24 -9.16 -10.18 -5.38
C ARG A 24 -8.40 -9.11 -6.16
N LEU A 25 -7.51 -8.42 -5.48
CA LEU A 25 -6.60 -7.44 -6.07
C LEU A 25 -5.16 -7.92 -5.91
N SER A 26 -4.32 -7.60 -6.89
CA SER A 26 -2.88 -7.78 -6.79
C SER A 26 -2.22 -6.51 -7.28
N VAL A 27 -1.34 -5.95 -6.44
CA VAL A 27 -0.60 -4.72 -6.72
C VAL A 27 0.86 -5.10 -6.78
N ASN A 28 1.50 -4.83 -7.91
CA ASN A 28 2.94 -5.04 -8.07
C ASN A 28 3.68 -3.80 -7.56
N ILE A 29 4.82 -4.01 -6.92
CA ILE A 29 5.74 -2.94 -6.54
C ILE A 29 6.72 -2.73 -7.69
N THR A 30 6.83 -1.49 -8.15
CA THR A 30 7.87 -1.06 -9.08
C THR A 30 9.01 -0.49 -8.27
N TYR A 31 10.20 -1.09 -8.39
CA TYR A 31 11.41 -0.62 -7.71
C TYR A 31 12.12 0.40 -8.59
N PHE A 32 12.52 1.51 -7.96
CA PHE A 32 13.22 2.62 -8.62
C PHE A 32 14.73 2.55 -8.42
N SER A 33 15.19 1.71 -7.50
CA SER A 33 16.60 1.46 -7.22
C SER A 33 16.81 0.01 -6.77
N ASP A 34 18.07 -0.42 -6.81
CA ASP A 34 18.50 -1.71 -6.26
C ASP A 34 18.75 -1.66 -4.74
N ALA A 35 18.40 -0.55 -4.08
CA ALA A 35 18.55 -0.41 -2.64
C ALA A 35 17.55 -1.31 -1.90
N GLU A 36 18.01 -1.98 -0.85
CA GLU A 36 17.15 -2.83 -0.02
C GLU A 36 16.20 -1.97 0.82
N PRO A 37 14.87 -2.21 0.77
CA PRO A 37 13.91 -1.47 1.59
C PRO A 37 14.06 -1.87 3.06
N GLU A 38 14.26 -0.89 3.94
CA GLU A 38 14.27 -1.11 5.40
C GLU A 38 12.84 -1.17 5.99
N GLU A 39 11.91 -0.44 5.38
CA GLU A 39 10.52 -0.33 5.84
C GLU A 39 9.56 -0.49 4.65
N MET A 40 8.38 -1.05 4.93
CA MET A 40 7.27 -1.10 3.98
C MET A 40 6.00 -0.55 4.65
N THR A 41 5.35 0.39 3.96
CA THR A 41 4.15 1.07 4.47
C THR A 41 2.96 0.79 3.56
N PHE A 42 1.86 0.35 4.15
CA PHE A 42 0.58 0.22 3.46
C PHE A 42 -0.31 1.42 3.75
N ILE A 43 -0.82 2.05 2.69
CA ILE A 43 -1.77 3.15 2.79
C ILE A 43 -3.07 2.72 2.12
N LEU A 44 -4.14 2.60 2.91
CA LEU A 44 -5.47 2.21 2.45
C LEU A 44 -6.44 3.37 2.69
N LEU A 45 -6.98 3.93 1.62
CA LEU A 45 -7.86 5.09 1.69
C LEU A 45 -9.19 4.79 0.98
N SER A 46 -10.31 5.07 1.65
CA SER A 46 -11.63 5.04 1.00
C SER A 46 -11.86 6.21 0.03
N SER A 47 -10.95 7.20 0.04
CA SER A 47 -10.95 8.33 -0.87
C SER A 47 -9.50 8.76 -1.13
N SER A 48 -9.03 8.60 -2.37
CA SER A 48 -7.65 8.90 -2.78
C SER A 48 -7.24 10.37 -2.57
N ASN A 49 -8.20 11.29 -2.57
CA ASN A 49 -7.94 12.74 -2.43
C ASN A 49 -8.18 13.25 -1.02
N SER A 50 -8.34 12.36 -0.03
CA SER A 50 -8.53 12.76 1.37
C SER A 50 -7.29 13.44 1.97
N THR A 51 -6.12 13.25 1.37
CA THR A 51 -4.84 13.84 1.79
C THR A 51 -4.52 15.17 1.12
N LEU A 52 -5.25 15.54 0.05
CA LEU A 52 -5.08 16.80 -0.68
C LEU A 52 -6.16 17.78 -0.23
N PHE A 53 -5.84 18.66 0.72
CA PHE A 53 -6.70 19.77 1.14
C PHE A 53 -6.77 20.92 0.11
N GLU A 54 -6.39 20.68 -1.15
CA GLU A 54 -6.55 21.65 -2.22
C GLU A 54 -7.90 21.42 -2.93
N LYS A 55 -8.78 22.42 -2.81
CA LYS A 55 -10.17 22.46 -3.32
C LYS A 55 -10.33 22.18 -4.83
N SER A 56 -9.24 22.04 -5.58
CA SER A 56 -9.21 21.89 -7.05
C SER A 56 -9.25 20.44 -7.53
N VAL A 57 -8.99 19.45 -6.68
CA VAL A 57 -8.89 18.03 -7.09
C VAL A 57 -9.95 17.18 -6.38
N SER A 58 -11.17 17.18 -6.93
CA SER A 58 -12.31 16.28 -6.59
C SER A 58 -12.48 15.94 -5.09
N ASN A 59 -13.43 16.64 -4.47
CA ASN A 59 -13.72 16.55 -3.03
C ASN A 59 -13.89 15.11 -2.52
N PRO A 60 -13.30 14.77 -1.35
CA PRO A 60 -13.59 13.52 -0.68
C PRO A 60 -15.09 13.39 -0.42
N LYS A 61 -15.66 12.22 -0.71
CA LYS A 61 -17.10 11.96 -0.54
C LYS A 61 -17.35 11.41 0.86
N ILE A 62 -18.16 12.11 1.64
CA ILE A 62 -18.64 11.62 2.93
C ILE A 62 -19.40 10.30 2.72
N GLY A 63 -19.13 9.31 3.56
CA GLY A 63 -19.71 7.97 3.46
C GLY A 63 -18.95 7.00 2.57
N SER A 64 -17.84 7.41 1.95
CA SER A 64 -16.94 6.49 1.26
C SER A 64 -16.43 5.41 2.22
N THR A 65 -16.73 4.16 1.89
CA THR A 65 -16.39 2.99 2.70
C THR A 65 -15.48 2.08 1.89
N LEU A 66 -14.34 1.71 2.47
CA LEU A 66 -13.42 0.72 1.92
C LEU A 66 -13.41 -0.48 2.87
N LEU A 67 -13.66 -1.67 2.32
CA LEU A 67 -13.55 -2.94 3.03
C LEU A 67 -12.40 -3.72 2.41
N VAL A 68 -11.46 -4.17 3.24
CA VAL A 68 -10.28 -4.94 2.83
C VAL A 68 -10.18 -6.16 3.72
N ASP A 69 -9.84 -7.29 3.12
CA ASP A 69 -9.61 -8.56 3.80
C ASP A 69 -8.46 -9.31 3.12
N ASP A 70 -7.81 -10.19 3.87
CA ASP A 70 -6.77 -11.11 3.39
C ASP A 70 -5.59 -10.43 2.64
N ILE A 71 -5.00 -9.39 3.25
CA ILE A 71 -3.82 -8.72 2.72
C ILE A 71 -2.61 -9.66 2.83
N ARG A 72 -1.93 -9.91 1.70
CA ARG A 72 -0.75 -10.77 1.63
C ARG A 72 0.39 -10.09 0.90
N LEU A 73 1.59 -10.26 1.44
CA LEU A 73 2.83 -9.97 0.75
C LEU A 73 3.34 -11.21 0.02
N VAL A 74 3.69 -11.04 -1.24
CA VAL A 74 4.23 -12.10 -2.08
C VAL A 74 5.63 -11.68 -2.52
N PHE A 75 6.64 -12.39 -2.05
CA PHE A 75 8.02 -12.18 -2.45
C PHE A 75 8.38 -13.15 -3.58
N PRO A 76 8.96 -12.67 -4.70
CA PRO A 76 9.44 -13.57 -5.74
C PRO A 76 10.64 -14.37 -5.21
N ASN A 77 10.44 -15.68 -5.04
CA ASN A 77 11.49 -16.68 -4.78
C ASN A 77 12.40 -16.47 -3.55
N THR A 78 11.80 -16.27 -2.38
CA THR A 78 12.46 -16.61 -1.12
C THR A 78 11.55 -17.54 -0.31
N SER A 79 11.98 -18.78 -0.09
CA SER A 79 11.50 -19.54 1.06
C SER A 79 11.71 -18.63 2.28
N PRO A 80 10.67 -18.26 3.04
CA PRO A 80 10.85 -17.36 4.17
C PRO A 80 11.88 -18.01 5.10
N ASN A 81 12.99 -17.32 5.36
CA ASN A 81 13.90 -17.76 6.40
C ASN A 81 13.21 -17.49 7.73
N LEU A 82 12.45 -18.48 8.21
CA LEU A 82 11.66 -18.44 9.43
C LEU A 82 12.53 -18.18 10.69
N SER A 83 13.87 -18.19 10.56
CA SER A 83 14.79 -17.82 11.64
C SER A 83 14.72 -16.35 12.06
N LEU A 84 14.09 -15.48 11.25
CA LEU A 84 13.90 -14.06 11.57
C LEU A 84 12.56 -13.76 12.24
N LEU A 85 11.63 -14.73 12.26
CA LEU A 85 10.39 -14.65 13.04
C LEU A 85 10.68 -15.06 14.49
N ASN A 86 11.53 -14.28 15.17
CA ASN A 86 11.68 -14.41 16.61
C ASN A 86 10.35 -14.10 17.28
N THR A 87 9.81 -15.12 17.94
CA THR A 87 8.63 -15.09 18.78
C THR A 87 8.81 -14.01 19.83
N VAL A 88 7.99 -12.96 19.77
CA VAL A 88 7.75 -12.12 20.95
C VAL A 88 6.99 -13.01 21.94
N LYS A 89 7.69 -13.46 22.99
CA LYS A 89 7.07 -14.09 24.16
C LYS A 89 6.49 -13.01 25.07
#